data_AF-A0A6I2Y9L6-F1
#
_entry.id   AF-A0A6I2Y9L6-F1
#
_cell.length_a   1.000
_cell.length_b   1.000
_cell.length_c   1.000
_cell.angle_alpha   90.00
_cell.angle_beta   90.00
_cell.angle_gamma   90.00
#
_symmetry.space_group_name_H-M   'P 1'
#
loop_
_entity.id
_entity.type
_entity.pdbx_description
1 polymer ?
#
loop_
_entity_poly.entity_id
_entity_poly.type
_entity_poly.pdbx_seq_one_letter_code
_entity_poly.pdbx_strand_id
1 'polypeptide(L)' 'MANRVLLAAPRGYCAGVDRAVVTVEKSLDLYGAPIYVRKQIVHNKHVVASLEKRGV' A
#
# COMPACT_ATOMS: atom_id res chain seq x y z
N MET A 1 32.23 8.82 17.49
CA MET A 1 31.80 7.53 16.91
C MET A 1 30.46 7.76 16.23
N ALA A 2 30.32 7.43 14.94
CA ALA A 2 29.01 7.48 14.30
C ALA A 2 28.12 6.40 14.91
N ASN A 3 26.89 6.74 15.31
CA ASN A 3 25.93 5.77 15.83
C ASN A 3 25.63 4.73 14.75
N ARG A 4 25.90 3.45 15.04
CA ARG A 4 25.65 2.34 14.11
C ARG A 4 24.16 2.03 14.06
N VAL A 5 23.56 2.14 12.87
CA VAL A 5 22.17 1.74 12.62
C VAL A 5 22.15 0.26 12.21
N LEU A 6 21.25 -0.53 12.81
CA LEU A 6 21.02 -1.93 12.46
C LEU A 6 19.62 -2.07 11.83
N LEU A 7 19.51 -2.87 10.78
CA LEU A 7 18.26 -3.11 10.06
C LEU A 7 17.88 -4.59 10.14
N ALA A 8 16.68 -4.86 10.63
CA ALA A 8 16.15 -6.22 10.71
C ALA A 8 15.81 -6.81 9.33
N ALA A 9 15.83 -8.14 9.22
CA ALA A 9 15.37 -8.89 8.07
C ALA A 9 14.61 -10.17 8.50
N PRO A 10 13.45 -10.50 7.89
CA PRO A 10 12.74 -9.72 6.88
C PRO A 10 12.05 -8.48 7.49
N ARG A 11 11.79 -7.46 6.66
CA ARG A 11 11.05 -6.25 7.06
C ARG A 11 10.23 -5.74 5.88
N GLY A 12 9.12 -5.05 6.16
CA GLY A 12 8.27 -4.46 5.14
C GLY A 12 7.07 -5.33 4.77
N TYR A 13 6.77 -5.43 3.48
CA TYR A 13 5.53 -6.04 2.97
C TYR A 13 5.55 -7.56 3.12
N CYS A 14 4.43 -8.11 3.55
CA CYS A 14 4.15 -9.54 3.37
C CYS A 14 3.39 -9.75 2.06
N ALA A 15 3.33 -11.00 1.60
CA ALA A 15 2.64 -11.36 0.36
C ALA A 15 1.16 -10.92 0.33
N GLY A 16 0.49 -10.93 1.50
CA GLY A 16 -0.91 -10.48 1.60
C GLY A 16 -1.08 -8.97 1.40
N VAL A 17 -0.18 -8.17 1.98
CA VAL A 17 -0.17 -6.71 1.83
C VAL A 17 0.11 -6.34 0.38
N ASP A 18 1.12 -6.98 -0.23
CA ASP A 18 1.50 -6.74 -1.62
C ASP A 18 0.33 -7.03 -2.57
N ARG A 19 -0.26 -8.22 -2.45
CA ARG A 19 -1.42 -8.63 -3.25
C ARG A 19 -2.60 -7.67 -3.08
N ALA A 20 -2.88 -7.22 -1.86
CA ALA A 20 -4.01 -6.33 -1.59
C ALA A 20 -3.83 -4.96 -2.26
N VAL A 21 -2.63 -4.37 -2.19
CA VAL A 21 -2.32 -3.10 -2.85
C VAL A 21 -2.39 -3.25 -4.37
N VAL A 22 -1.71 -4.24 -4.94
CA VAL A 22 -1.69 -4.48 -6.40
C VAL A 22 -3.08 -4.72 -6.96
N THR A 23 -3.97 -5.37 -6.20
CA THR A 23 -5.36 -5.59 -6.65
C THR A 23 -6.11 -4.27 -6.84
N VAL A 24 -5.96 -3.33 -5.90
CA VAL A 24 -6.61 -2.01 -6.00
C VAL A 24 -6.02 -1.19 -7.14
N GLU A 25 -4.69 -1.20 -7.29
CA GLU A 25 -4.02 -0.49 -8.39
C GLU A 25 -4.44 -1.02 -9.76
N LYS A 26 -4.51 -2.34 -9.93
CA LYS A 26 -4.99 -2.95 -11.18
C LYS A 26 -6.47 -2.66 -11.43
N SER A 27 -7.30 -2.63 -10.39
CA SER A 27 -8.71 -2.23 -10.54
C SER A 27 -8.84 -0.80 -11.04
N LEU A 28 -8.03 0.13 -10.52
CA LEU A 28 -7.97 1.50 -11.05
C LEU A 28 -7.57 1.53 -12.53
N ASP A 29 -6.54 0.77 -12.91
CA ASP A 29 -6.05 0.77 -14.30
C ASP A 29 -7.08 0.15 -15.27
N LEU A 30 -7.82 -0.87 -14.84
CA LEU A 30 -8.79 -1.59 -15.65
C LEU A 30 -10.14 -0.87 -15.76
N TYR A 31 -10.61 -0.25 -14.68
CA TYR A 31 -11.98 0.28 -14.58
C TYR A 31 -12.03 1.80 -14.46
N GLY A 32 -10.90 2.47 -14.22
CA GLY A 32 -10.85 3.90 -13.91
C GLY A 32 -11.36 4.24 -12.51
N ALA A 33 -11.28 5.51 -12.15
CA ALA A 33 -11.82 6.03 -10.90
C ALA A 33 -13.34 6.34 -11.02
N PRO A 34 -14.14 6.22 -9.93
CA PRO A 34 -13.71 5.84 -8.59
C PRO A 34 -13.71 4.33 -8.32
N ILE A 35 -12.77 3.86 -7.48
CA ILE A 35 -12.73 2.48 -6.98
C ILE A 35 -13.01 2.47 -5.47
N TYR A 36 -14.16 1.96 -5.05
CA TYR A 36 -14.49 1.93 -3.63
C TYR A 36 -13.85 0.74 -2.91
N VAL A 37 -13.14 0.99 -1.82
CA VAL A 37 -12.62 -0.04 -0.91
C VAL A 37 -13.33 0.04 0.45
N ARG A 38 -13.81 -1.11 0.94
CA ARG A 38 -14.44 -1.18 2.26
C ARG A 38 -13.37 -1.13 3.35
N LYS A 39 -13.35 -0.05 4.14
CA LYS A 39 -12.30 0.28 5.12
C LYS A 39 -10.94 0.52 4.43
N GLN A 40 -9.88 0.68 5.22
CA GLN A 40 -8.53 0.78 4.68
C GLN A 40 -8.04 -0.57 4.17
N ILE A 41 -7.49 -0.60 2.96
CA ILE A 41 -6.92 -1.82 2.35
C ILE A 41 -5.76 -2.39 3.18
N VAL A 42 -4.95 -1.49 3.76
CA VAL A 42 -3.87 -1.79 4.71
C VAL A 42 -3.75 -0.65 5.71
N HIS A 43 -3.25 -0.93 6.92
CA HIS A 43 -3.06 0.08 7.96
C HIS A 43 -1.73 0.83 7.79
N ASN A 44 -1.58 1.50 6.64
CA ASN A 44 -0.44 2.37 6.35
C ASN A 44 -0.95 3.67 5.72
N LYS A 45 -0.77 4.78 6.45
CA LYS A 45 -1.27 6.10 6.03
C LYS A 45 -0.71 6.56 4.69
N HIS A 46 0.56 6.25 4.40
CA HIS A 46 1.19 6.63 3.13
C HIS A 46 0.58 5.87 1.96
N VAL A 47 0.32 4.57 2.13
CA VAL A 47 -0.31 3.73 1.10
C VAL A 47 -1.74 4.19 0.84
N VAL A 48 -2.53 4.38 1.90
CA VAL A 48 -3.92 4.85 1.80
C VAL A 48 -3.99 6.20 1.10
N ALA A 49 -3.21 7.19 1.55
CA ALA A 49 -3.21 8.52 0.93
C ALA A 49 -2.75 8.52 -0.54
N SER A 50 -1.87 7.59 -0.92
CA SER A 50 -1.45 7.44 -2.33
C SER A 50 -2.57 6.90 -3.21
N LEU A 51 -3.37 5.95 -2.70
CA LEU A 51 -4.50 5.38 -3.42
C LEU A 51 -5.68 6.36 -3.50
N GLU A 52 -5.96 7.09 -2.41
CA GLU A 52 -6.99 8.14 -2.38
C GLU A 52 -6.73 9.23 -3.44
N LYS A 53 -5.46 9.66 -3.59
CA LYS A 53 -5.06 10.61 -4.63
C LYS A 53 -5.29 10.11 -6.05
N ARG A 54 -5.39 8.79 -6.25
CA ARG A 54 -5.67 8.15 -7.55
C ARG A 54 -7.16 7.89 -7.78
N GLY A 55 -8.02 8.19 -6.80
CA GLY A 55 -9.47 8.03 -6.91
C GLY A 55 -10.00 6.70 -6.34
N VAL A 56 -9.34 6.15 -5.32
CA VAL A 56 -9.81 5.00 -4.51
C VAL A 56 -10.47 5.49 -3.23
#